data_AF-A0A2V9YF37-F1
#
_entry.id   AF-A0A2V9YF37-F1
#
_cell.length_a   1.000
_cell.length_b   1.000
_cell.length_c   1.000
_cell.angle_alpha   90.00
_cell.angle_beta   90.00
_cell.angle_gamma   90.00
#
_symmetry.space_group_name_H-M   'P 1'
#
loop_
_entity.id
_entity.type
_entity.pdbx_description
1 polymer ?
#
loop_
_entity_poly.entity_id
_entity_poly.type
_entity_poly.pdbx_seq_one_letter_code
_entity_poly.pdbx_strand_id
1 'polypeptide(L)'
;MGLMTIGFGLLSPLALGGTALYLLGHGTAKSALFIGAGIILHRLRTVDELKLHARGKKIFGLASLLILAALGLAGAPPYGTLLGEAVIDHNAEQLGFKWVSWIFIAASVITAAAVFRVLGNLYFGLESRQSGDKSAGDTGLTDEPPETKGSHNRTPALMWVPLVRSAAHGAAIRFQDQSGYEAIVLDHAAVPSPQIREEAPLAPALWRGGISTAGALLLAAFSLARRRLFRRQRWENAFATAMHPLRRLHSGLIGDYVVWLTFGVAAFGVLCFWLIR
;
A
#
# COMPACT_ATOMS: atom_id res chain seq x y z
N MET A 1 -2.84 -4.53 -3.80
CA MET A 1 -3.84 -5.29 -4.57
C MET A 1 -3.73 -4.95 -6.04
N GLY A 2 -4.08 -3.75 -6.52
CA GLY A 2 -3.96 -3.39 -7.95
C GLY A 2 -2.56 -3.59 -8.58
N LEU A 3 -1.50 -3.22 -7.87
CA LEU A 3 -0.13 -3.47 -8.35
C LEU A 3 0.24 -4.98 -8.38
N MET A 4 -0.34 -5.77 -7.46
CA MET A 4 -0.12 -7.21 -7.41
C MET A 4 -0.86 -7.92 -8.54
N THR A 5 -2.06 -7.45 -8.91
CA THR A 5 -2.80 -8.01 -10.05
C THR A 5 -2.09 -7.78 -11.37
N ILE A 6 -1.33 -6.69 -11.52
CA ILE A 6 -0.46 -6.49 -12.68
C ILE A 6 0.60 -7.60 -12.74
N GLY A 7 1.29 -7.86 -11.62
CA GLY A 7 2.29 -8.92 -11.55
C GLY A 7 1.73 -10.33 -11.79
N PHE A 8 0.53 -10.64 -11.28
CA PHE A 8 -0.19 -11.87 -11.63
C PHE A 8 -0.57 -11.94 -13.12
N GLY A 9 -0.99 -10.81 -13.70
CA GLY A 9 -1.43 -10.71 -15.09
C GLY A 9 -0.32 -10.90 -16.12
N LEU A 10 0.96 -10.74 -15.73
CA LEU A 10 2.09 -11.04 -16.60
C LEU A 10 2.28 -12.55 -16.83
N LEU A 11 1.67 -13.41 -16.00
CA LEU A 11 1.68 -14.89 -16.08
C LEU A 11 3.08 -15.54 -16.20
N SER A 12 4.14 -14.77 -15.91
CA SER A 12 5.53 -15.21 -15.95
C SER A 12 5.98 -15.73 -14.58
N PRO A 13 6.81 -16.79 -14.51
CA PRO A 13 7.31 -17.33 -13.24
C PRO A 13 8.06 -16.28 -12.43
N LEU A 14 8.84 -15.43 -13.11
CA LEU A 14 9.58 -14.33 -12.50
C LEU A 14 8.62 -13.28 -11.93
N ALA A 15 7.62 -12.87 -12.70
CA ALA A 15 6.64 -11.89 -12.24
C ALA A 15 5.81 -12.40 -11.05
N LEU A 16 5.46 -13.69 -11.01
CA LEU A 16 4.80 -14.31 -9.86
C LEU A 16 5.69 -14.32 -8.61
N GLY A 17 6.97 -14.67 -8.77
CA GLY A 17 7.95 -14.61 -7.68
C GLY A 17 8.14 -13.18 -7.15
N GLY A 18 8.20 -12.20 -8.06
CA GLY A 18 8.22 -10.76 -7.72
C GLY A 18 6.95 -10.32 -7.00
N THR A 19 5.79 -10.79 -7.45
CA THR A 19 4.48 -10.51 -6.84
C THR A 19 4.39 -11.05 -5.41
N ALA A 20 4.89 -12.26 -5.16
CA ALA A 20 4.94 -12.83 -3.81
C ALA A 20 5.85 -12.01 -2.89
N LEU A 21 7.04 -11.61 -3.35
CA LEU A 21 7.94 -10.73 -2.60
C LEU A 21 7.30 -9.36 -2.31
N TYR A 22 6.66 -8.77 -3.32
CA TYR A 22 5.93 -7.51 -3.18
C TYR A 22 4.78 -7.63 -2.19
N LEU A 23 4.03 -8.74 -2.21
CA LEU A 23 2.95 -9.04 -1.28
C LEU A 23 3.43 -9.13 0.16
N LEU A 24 4.55 -9.81 0.42
CA LEU A 24 5.13 -9.89 1.76
C LEU A 24 5.58 -8.52 2.27
N GLY A 25 6.33 -7.77 1.45
CA GLY A 25 6.81 -6.43 1.81
C GLY A 25 5.66 -5.44 2.06
N HIS A 26 4.70 -5.41 1.15
CA HIS A 26 3.56 -4.49 1.25
C HIS A 26 2.58 -4.93 2.36
N GLY A 27 2.40 -6.24 2.57
CA GLY A 27 1.58 -6.79 3.66
C GLY A 27 2.14 -6.43 5.03
N THR A 28 3.45 -6.64 5.24
CA THR A 28 4.12 -6.27 6.50
C THR A 28 4.07 -4.77 6.78
N ALA A 29 4.29 -3.92 5.76
CA ALA A 29 4.14 -2.48 5.89
C ALA A 29 2.71 -2.09 6.31
N LYS A 30 1.69 -2.68 5.67
CA LYS A 30 0.28 -2.44 6.03
C LYS A 30 -0.04 -2.90 7.44
N SER A 31 0.42 -4.08 7.84
CA SER A 31 0.19 -4.58 9.21
C SER A 31 0.77 -3.62 10.24
N ALA A 32 1.99 -3.10 10.03
CA ALA A 32 2.58 -2.10 10.91
C ALA A 32 1.74 -0.81 10.98
N LEU A 33 1.20 -0.34 9.84
CA LEU A 33 0.31 0.83 9.82
C LEU A 33 -1.01 0.58 10.56
N PHE A 34 -1.64 -0.59 10.38
CA PHE A 34 -2.88 -0.93 11.09
C PHE A 34 -2.65 -1.07 12.60
N ILE A 35 -1.55 -1.69 13.01
CA ILE A 35 -1.14 -1.76 14.41
C ILE A 35 -0.95 -0.34 14.97
N GLY A 36 -0.25 0.52 14.25
CA GLY A 36 -0.05 1.90 14.67
C GLY A 36 -1.35 2.71 14.73
N ALA A 37 -2.26 2.53 13.77
CA ALA A 37 -3.58 3.13 13.80
C ALA A 37 -4.40 2.65 15.01
N GLY A 38 -4.32 1.36 15.35
CA GLY A 38 -4.92 0.79 16.57
C GLY A 38 -4.35 1.41 17.84
N ILE A 39 -3.02 1.56 17.94
CA ILE A 39 -2.37 2.23 19.09
C ILE A 39 -2.79 3.71 19.18
N ILE A 40 -2.92 4.40 18.05
CA ILE A 40 -3.42 5.78 17.98
C ILE A 40 -4.85 5.85 18.49
N LEU A 41 -5.75 5.01 17.97
CA LEU A 41 -7.15 4.96 18.40
C LEU A 41 -7.24 4.69 19.91
N HIS A 42 -6.47 3.73 20.38
CA HIS A 42 -6.44 3.32 21.77
C HIS A 42 -5.94 4.41 22.73
N ARG A 43 -4.90 5.15 22.34
CA ARG A 43 -4.30 6.20 23.19
C ARG A 43 -4.95 7.57 23.03
N LEU A 44 -5.41 7.91 21.84
CA LEU A 44 -5.93 9.23 21.48
C LEU A 44 -7.46 9.25 21.30
N ARG A 45 -8.12 8.08 21.38
CA ARG A 45 -9.58 7.87 21.27
C ARG A 45 -10.19 8.38 19.96
N THR A 46 -9.38 8.53 18.92
CA THR A 46 -9.85 8.96 17.60
C THR A 46 -8.84 8.56 16.53
N VAL A 47 -9.35 8.22 15.35
CA VAL A 47 -8.58 8.05 14.10
C VAL A 47 -8.85 9.18 13.11
N ASP A 48 -9.71 10.14 13.47
CA ASP A 48 -10.02 11.30 12.65
C ASP A 48 -8.81 12.22 12.55
N GLU A 49 -8.25 12.32 11.34
CA GLU A 49 -7.06 13.11 11.03
C GLU A 49 -7.22 14.58 11.45
N LEU A 50 -8.42 15.16 11.32
CA LEU A 50 -8.68 16.54 11.70
C LEU A 50 -8.59 16.73 13.22
N LYS A 51 -8.99 15.71 14.00
CA LYS A 51 -8.92 15.71 15.47
C LYS A 51 -7.53 15.34 16.01
N LEU A 52 -6.70 14.66 15.21
CA LEU A 52 -5.37 14.16 15.57
C LEU A 52 -4.24 15.19 15.49
N HIS A 53 -4.54 16.40 15.00
CA HIS A 53 -3.60 17.50 14.83
C HIS A 53 -2.73 17.77 16.06
N ALA A 54 -1.40 17.60 15.92
CA ALA A 54 -0.37 17.77 16.95
C ALA A 54 -0.55 16.92 18.23
N ARG A 55 -1.39 15.88 18.22
CA ARG A 55 -1.62 15.00 19.38
C ARG A 55 -0.62 13.85 19.51
N GLY A 56 0.22 13.63 18.49
CA GLY A 56 1.22 12.56 18.46
C GLY A 56 2.40 12.72 19.41
N LYS A 57 2.61 13.92 20.00
CA LYS A 57 3.79 14.22 20.83
C LYS A 57 4.00 13.24 22.01
N LYS A 58 2.92 12.68 22.56
CA LYS A 58 2.97 11.72 23.68
C LYS A 58 3.27 10.26 23.26
N ILE A 59 3.27 9.97 21.95
CA ILE A 59 3.47 8.63 21.37
C ILE A 59 4.58 8.63 20.32
N PHE A 60 5.67 9.37 20.59
CA PHE A 60 6.76 9.53 19.62
C PHE A 60 7.50 8.22 19.29
N GLY A 61 7.53 7.26 20.21
CA GLY A 61 8.08 5.92 19.93
C GLY A 61 7.34 5.17 18.81
N LEU A 62 6.07 5.52 18.53
CA LEU A 62 5.32 4.96 17.40
C LEU A 62 5.70 5.61 16.06
N ALA A 63 6.28 6.82 16.08
CA ALA A 63 6.59 7.58 14.88
C ALA A 63 7.57 6.84 13.99
N SER A 64 8.63 6.26 14.58
CA SER A 64 9.64 5.49 13.85
C SER A 64 9.01 4.29 13.14
N LEU A 65 8.15 3.53 13.81
CA LEU A 65 7.46 2.38 13.23
C LEU A 65 6.60 2.79 12.03
N LEU A 66 5.80 3.86 12.17
CA LEU A 66 4.93 4.36 11.11
C LEU A 66 5.72 4.95 9.93
N ILE A 67 6.84 5.64 10.21
CA ILE A 67 7.74 6.17 9.18
C ILE A 67 8.41 5.03 8.40
N LEU A 68 8.90 3.99 9.09
CA LEU A 68 9.48 2.82 8.44
C LEU A 68 8.43 2.11 7.58
N ALA A 69 7.21 1.96 8.06
CA ALA A 69 6.12 1.39 7.28
C ALA A 69 5.76 2.24 6.05
N ALA A 70 5.75 3.57 6.18
CA ALA A 70 5.54 4.49 5.05
C ALA A 70 6.67 4.42 4.01
N LEU A 71 7.94 4.30 4.45
CA LEU A 71 9.08 4.08 3.56
C LEU A 71 8.99 2.72 2.84
N GLY A 72 8.48 1.69 3.53
CA GLY A 72 8.16 0.40 2.92
C GLY A 72 7.11 0.51 1.81
N LEU A 73 6.06 1.31 2.02
CA LEU A 73 5.05 1.57 0.98
C LEU A 73 5.61 2.39 -0.19
N ALA A 74 6.53 3.32 0.08
CA ALA A 74 7.18 4.14 -0.95
C ALA A 74 8.13 3.35 -1.85
N GLY A 75 8.45 2.10 -1.50
CA GLY A 75 9.45 1.30 -2.21
C GLY A 75 10.87 1.81 -1.95
N ALA A 76 11.19 2.25 -0.72
CA ALA A 76 12.53 2.73 -0.42
C ALA A 76 13.59 1.61 -0.57
N PRO A 77 14.85 1.94 -0.91
CA PRO A 77 15.92 0.98 -1.21
C PRO A 77 16.09 -0.24 -0.29
N PRO A 78 15.97 -0.15 1.05
CA PRO A 78 16.18 -1.32 1.91
C PRO A 78 14.96 -2.25 2.00
N TYR A 79 13.83 -1.93 1.38
CA TYR A 79 12.57 -2.66 1.57
C TYR A 79 12.33 -3.74 0.51
N GLY A 80 11.73 -4.86 0.93
CA GLY A 80 11.37 -5.96 0.03
C GLY A 80 10.33 -5.59 -1.03
N THR A 81 9.58 -4.50 -0.83
CA THR A 81 8.66 -3.94 -1.83
C THR A 81 9.40 -3.48 -3.07
N LEU A 82 10.57 -2.85 -2.93
CA LEU A 82 11.42 -2.44 -4.05
C LEU A 82 11.91 -3.65 -4.84
N LEU A 83 12.29 -4.73 -4.16
CA LEU A 83 12.77 -5.96 -4.80
C LEU A 83 11.65 -6.66 -5.57
N GLY A 84 10.46 -6.77 -4.97
CA GLY A 84 9.30 -7.36 -5.64
C GLY A 84 8.86 -6.55 -6.86
N GLU A 85 8.83 -5.22 -6.72
CA GLU A 85 8.55 -4.28 -7.82
C GLU A 85 9.60 -4.40 -8.94
N ALA A 86 10.89 -4.45 -8.60
CA ALA A 86 11.98 -4.56 -9.58
C ALA A 86 11.82 -5.77 -10.51
N VAL A 87 11.43 -6.91 -9.94
CA VAL A 87 11.21 -8.16 -10.69
C VAL A 87 9.98 -8.06 -11.58
N ILE A 88 8.85 -7.56 -11.05
CA ILE A 88 7.62 -7.39 -11.82
C ILE A 88 7.86 -6.42 -12.99
N ASP A 89 8.53 -5.31 -12.70
CA ASP A 89 8.79 -4.26 -13.66
C ASP A 89 9.77 -4.71 -14.76
N HIS A 90 10.85 -5.37 -14.38
CA HIS A 90 11.79 -5.91 -15.36
C HIS A 90 11.12 -6.92 -16.31
N ASN A 91 10.27 -7.80 -15.78
CA ASN A 91 9.54 -8.74 -16.60
C ASN A 91 8.49 -8.06 -17.49
N ALA A 92 7.82 -7.02 -16.99
CA ALA A 92 6.90 -6.20 -17.79
C ALA A 92 7.63 -5.49 -18.94
N GLU A 93 8.83 -4.95 -18.70
CA GLU A 93 9.67 -4.32 -19.73
C GLU A 93 10.11 -5.31 -20.82
N GLN A 94 10.50 -6.54 -20.43
CA GLN A 94 10.83 -7.62 -21.37
C GLN A 94 9.64 -7.98 -22.28
N LEU A 95 8.41 -7.89 -21.75
CA LEU A 95 7.17 -8.12 -22.49
C LEU A 95 6.67 -6.87 -23.26
N GLY A 96 7.41 -5.76 -23.23
CA GLY A 96 7.08 -4.51 -23.93
C GLY A 96 6.17 -3.53 -23.16
N PHE A 97 5.78 -3.85 -21.93
CA PHE A 97 4.85 -3.06 -21.10
C PHE A 97 5.54 -2.01 -20.22
N LYS A 98 6.32 -1.11 -20.83
CA LYS A 98 7.07 -0.05 -20.12
C LYS A 98 6.21 0.96 -19.33
N TRP A 99 4.90 0.99 -19.57
CA TRP A 99 3.96 1.86 -18.84
C TRP A 99 3.72 1.38 -17.40
N VAL A 100 3.97 0.10 -17.12
CA VAL A 100 3.78 -0.50 -15.78
C VAL A 100 4.65 0.21 -14.75
N SER A 101 5.91 0.54 -15.08
CA SER A 101 6.83 1.25 -14.19
C SER A 101 6.25 2.58 -13.69
N TRP A 102 5.62 3.34 -14.59
CA TRP A 102 5.03 4.63 -14.24
C TRP A 102 3.84 4.48 -13.28
N ILE A 103 3.08 3.41 -13.41
CA ILE A 103 1.96 3.13 -12.49
C ILE A 103 2.48 2.74 -11.11
N PHE A 104 3.52 1.92 -11.02
CA PHE A 104 4.15 1.59 -9.75
C PHE A 104 4.66 2.85 -9.03
N ILE A 105 5.39 3.72 -9.74
CA ILE A 105 5.88 5.00 -9.21
C ILE A 105 4.72 5.90 -8.77
N ALA A 106 3.69 6.08 -9.60
CA ALA A 106 2.58 6.95 -9.26
C ALA A 106 1.82 6.43 -8.03
N ALA A 107 1.54 5.12 -7.99
CA ALA A 107 0.83 4.50 -6.88
C ALA A 107 1.64 4.54 -5.57
N SER A 108 2.94 4.26 -5.61
CA SER A 108 3.81 4.33 -4.43
C SER A 108 3.93 5.75 -3.90
N VAL A 109 4.10 6.74 -4.79
CA VAL A 109 4.11 8.17 -4.43
C VAL A 109 2.82 8.58 -3.74
N ILE A 110 1.66 8.30 -4.34
CA ILE A 110 0.35 8.75 -3.80
C ILE A 110 0.06 8.08 -2.46
N THR A 111 0.29 6.77 -2.36
CA THR A 111 0.00 6.00 -1.14
C THR A 111 0.92 6.38 0.01
N ALA A 112 2.23 6.45 -0.22
CA ALA A 112 3.18 6.85 0.80
C ALA A 112 3.01 8.32 1.19
N ALA A 113 2.74 9.22 0.24
CA ALA A 113 2.48 10.63 0.53
C ALA A 113 1.26 10.81 1.46
N ALA A 114 0.20 10.04 1.25
CA ALA A 114 -0.97 10.07 2.12
C ALA A 114 -0.61 9.70 3.57
N VAL A 115 0.21 8.66 3.76
CA VAL A 115 0.67 8.23 5.09
C VAL A 115 1.61 9.27 5.72
N PHE A 116 2.57 9.80 4.96
CA PHE A 116 3.48 10.87 5.44
C PHE A 116 2.72 12.15 5.79
N ARG A 117 1.67 12.50 5.05
CA ARG A 117 0.79 13.63 5.36
C ARG A 117 0.10 13.45 6.70
N VAL A 118 -0.50 12.28 6.94
CA VAL A 118 -1.16 11.94 8.22
C VAL A 118 -0.16 12.00 9.37
N LEU A 119 1.03 11.42 9.20
CA LEU A 119 2.14 11.48 10.17
C LEU A 119 2.55 12.94 10.47
N GLY A 120 2.70 13.75 9.43
CA GLY A 120 3.05 15.17 9.55
C GLY A 120 2.00 15.94 10.34
N ASN A 121 0.72 15.71 10.08
CA ASN A 121 -0.36 16.35 10.82
C ASN A 121 -0.46 15.84 12.27
N LEU A 122 -0.31 14.54 12.48
CA LEU A 122 -0.36 13.90 13.81
C LEU A 122 0.73 14.43 14.75
N TYR A 123 1.99 14.46 14.29
CA TYR A 123 3.13 14.81 15.15
C TYR A 123 3.44 16.31 15.18
N PHE A 124 3.33 16.99 14.04
CA PHE A 124 3.74 18.39 13.91
C PHE A 124 2.56 19.36 13.82
N GLY A 125 1.33 18.89 13.56
CA GLY A 125 0.18 19.77 13.41
C GLY A 125 0.38 20.77 12.27
N LEU A 126 0.78 20.29 11.10
CA LEU A 126 1.10 21.18 9.97
C LEU A 126 -0.14 21.63 9.20
N GLU A 127 -1.30 20.97 9.36
CA GLU A 127 -2.54 21.33 8.67
C GLU A 127 -3.43 22.27 9.52
N SER A 128 -3.74 23.48 9.02
CA SER A 128 -4.55 24.46 9.75
C SER A 128 -5.90 23.89 10.20
N ARG A 129 -6.19 23.96 11.50
CA ARG A 129 -7.47 23.54 12.10
C ARG A 129 -8.64 24.21 11.37
N GLN A 130 -9.56 23.40 10.83
CA GLN A 130 -10.86 23.92 10.39
C GLN A 130 -11.62 24.44 11.62
N SER A 131 -11.75 25.76 11.71
CA SER A 131 -12.79 26.39 12.53
C SER A 131 -14.04 26.53 11.66
N GLY A 132 -14.94 25.54 11.72
CA GLY A 132 -16.35 25.73 11.35
C GLY A 132 -16.85 25.06 10.08
N ASP A 133 -16.92 23.72 10.06
CA ASP A 133 -18.03 23.08 9.34
C ASP A 133 -18.75 22.08 10.24
N LYS A 134 -19.92 22.49 10.72
CA LYS A 134 -20.89 21.64 11.43
C LYS A 134 -21.81 20.89 10.45
N SER A 135 -21.52 20.88 9.15
CA SER A 135 -22.47 20.39 8.11
C SER A 135 -22.08 19.08 7.43
N ALA A 136 -20.98 18.42 7.82
CA ALA A 136 -20.79 17.01 7.51
C ALA A 136 -21.54 16.21 8.58
N GLY A 137 -22.81 15.93 8.30
CA GLY A 137 -23.64 15.06 9.14
C GLY A 137 -22.91 13.78 9.50
N ASP A 138 -22.91 13.48 10.79
CA ASP A 138 -23.31 12.20 11.37
C ASP A 138 -23.40 10.99 10.41
N THR A 139 -22.31 10.67 9.72
CA THR A 139 -22.16 9.43 8.97
C THR A 139 -20.93 8.70 9.49
N GLY A 140 -21.17 7.85 10.50
CA GLY A 140 -20.23 6.82 10.94
C GLY A 140 -19.40 7.14 12.18
N LEU A 141 -19.84 8.06 13.05
CA LEU A 141 -19.27 8.19 14.39
C LEU A 141 -19.74 7.00 15.24
N THR A 142 -19.07 5.85 15.11
CA THR A 142 -18.96 4.95 16.24
C THR A 142 -18.01 5.59 17.25
N ASP A 143 -18.57 6.46 18.11
CA ASP A 143 -18.05 6.66 19.47
C ASP A 143 -18.21 5.32 20.20
N GLU A 144 -17.33 4.38 19.87
CA GLU A 144 -17.39 3.03 20.37
C GLU A 144 -16.80 3.02 21.79
N PRO A 145 -17.58 2.64 22.81
CA PRO A 145 -17.07 2.57 24.16
C PRO A 145 -15.95 1.52 24.22
N PRO A 146 -14.90 1.75 25.03
CA PRO A 146 -13.76 0.84 25.10
C PRO A 146 -14.20 -0.52 25.63
N GLU A 147 -13.98 -1.59 24.84
CA GLU A 147 -14.31 -2.97 25.24
C GLU A 147 -13.40 -3.52 26.36
N THR A 148 -12.30 -2.85 26.69
CA THR A 148 -11.31 -3.35 27.67
C THR A 148 -11.04 -2.37 28.80
N LYS A 149 -11.20 -2.86 30.04
CA LYS A 149 -10.77 -2.22 31.28
C LYS A 149 -9.35 -2.70 31.61
N GLY A 150 -8.33 -1.86 31.43
CA GLY A 150 -6.94 -2.22 31.78
C GLY A 150 -5.91 -1.13 31.44
N SER A 151 -4.71 -1.25 32.04
CA SER A 151 -3.58 -0.32 31.86
C SER A 151 -2.85 -0.57 30.54
N HIS A 152 -2.68 0.50 29.76
CA HIS A 152 -2.33 0.48 28.34
C HIS A 152 -0.86 0.86 28.05
N ASN A 153 0.06 0.32 28.84
CA ASN A 153 1.43 0.81 28.88
C ASN A 153 2.50 -0.09 28.22
N ARG A 154 2.14 -1.21 27.58
CA ARG A 154 3.11 -2.08 26.90
C ARG A 154 2.60 -2.60 25.55
N THR A 155 3.44 -2.49 24.52
CA THR A 155 3.26 -3.12 23.20
C THR A 155 3.96 -4.49 23.19
N PRO A 156 3.26 -5.60 22.87
CA PRO A 156 3.83 -6.95 22.85
C PRO A 156 4.98 -7.14 21.84
N ALA A 157 5.99 -7.92 22.22
CA ALA A 157 7.22 -8.13 21.44
C ALA A 157 7.04 -8.89 20.11
N LEU A 158 5.91 -9.60 19.95
CA LEU A 158 5.60 -10.35 18.72
C LEU A 158 5.41 -9.46 17.47
N MET A 159 5.32 -8.13 17.61
CA MET A 159 5.12 -7.18 16.51
C MET A 159 6.39 -6.77 15.75
N TRP A 160 7.58 -7.25 16.15
CA TRP A 160 8.87 -6.72 15.66
C TRP A 160 9.60 -7.56 14.61
N VAL A 161 9.04 -8.66 14.10
CA VAL A 161 9.78 -9.54 13.19
C VAL A 161 9.21 -9.51 11.77
N PRO A 162 9.97 -8.98 10.80
CA PRO A 162 9.85 -9.43 9.42
C PRO A 162 11.18 -10.05 8.97
N LEU A 163 11.17 -11.36 8.71
CA LEU A 163 12.22 -12.03 7.95
C LEU A 163 11.62 -13.23 7.21
N VAL A 164 11.57 -13.18 5.88
CA VAL A 164 11.92 -14.31 4.97
C VAL A 164 12.34 -13.71 3.62
N ARG A 165 13.58 -13.96 3.18
CA ARG A 165 14.05 -13.63 1.83
C ARG A 165 14.83 -14.81 1.26
N SER A 166 14.13 -15.69 0.53
CA SER A 166 14.70 -16.64 -0.47
C SER A 166 13.67 -17.68 -0.96
N ALA A 167 12.63 -18.01 -0.17
CA ALA A 167 11.69 -19.08 -0.50
C ALA A 167 10.66 -18.72 -1.61
N ALA A 168 10.26 -17.45 -1.71
CA ALA A 168 9.15 -17.04 -2.56
C ALA A 168 9.41 -17.23 -4.07
N HIS A 169 10.66 -17.02 -4.51
CA HIS A 169 11.03 -17.11 -5.93
C HIS A 169 11.15 -18.56 -6.40
N GLY A 170 11.76 -19.42 -5.58
CA GLY A 170 11.82 -20.86 -5.84
C GLY A 170 10.43 -21.52 -5.80
N ALA A 171 9.56 -21.07 -4.90
CA ALA A 171 8.17 -21.54 -4.83
C ALA A 171 7.36 -21.16 -6.08
N ALA A 172 7.56 -19.95 -6.64
CA ALA A 172 6.85 -19.51 -7.84
C ALA A 172 7.21 -20.34 -9.09
N ILE A 173 8.50 -20.64 -9.28
CA ILE A 173 8.95 -21.49 -10.40
C ILE A 173 8.37 -22.91 -10.26
N ARG A 174 8.39 -23.48 -9.05
CA ARG A 174 7.80 -24.80 -8.78
C ARG A 174 6.27 -24.83 -8.95
N PHE A 175 5.59 -23.71 -8.70
CA PHE A 175 4.14 -23.61 -8.87
C PHE A 175 3.71 -23.65 -10.35
N GLN A 176 4.55 -23.18 -11.27
CA GLN A 176 4.25 -23.20 -12.71
C GLN A 176 4.88 -24.38 -13.46
N ASP A 177 5.87 -25.07 -12.88
CA ASP A 177 6.53 -26.23 -13.49
C ASP A 177 5.69 -27.51 -13.32
N GLN A 178 4.65 -27.63 -14.14
CA GLN A 178 3.76 -28.80 -14.16
C GLN A 178 4.54 -30.09 -14.48
N SER A 179 5.44 -30.05 -15.48
CA SER A 179 6.26 -31.19 -15.88
C SER A 179 7.20 -31.67 -14.78
N GLY A 180 7.82 -30.74 -14.04
CA GLY A 180 8.69 -31.07 -12.91
C GLY A 180 7.91 -31.59 -11.70
N TYR A 181 6.68 -31.10 -11.48
CA TYR A 181 5.79 -31.63 -10.46
C TYR A 181 5.35 -33.07 -10.80
N GLU A 182 4.97 -33.32 -12.05
CA GLU A 182 4.64 -34.66 -12.55
C GLU A 182 5.81 -35.64 -12.38
N ALA A 183 7.03 -35.24 -12.75
CA ALA A 183 8.23 -36.07 -12.57
C ALA A 183 8.56 -36.37 -11.10
N ILE A 184 8.32 -35.43 -10.18
CA ILE A 184 8.52 -35.67 -8.74
C ILE A 184 7.45 -36.62 -8.18
N VAL A 185 6.19 -36.46 -8.58
CA VAL A 185 5.05 -37.20 -8.00
C VAL A 185 4.87 -38.58 -8.63
N LEU A 186 4.98 -38.68 -9.95
CA LEU A 186 4.79 -39.93 -10.70
C LEU A 186 6.08 -40.75 -10.72
N ASP A 187 7.20 -40.11 -11.05
CA ASP A 187 8.46 -40.81 -11.31
C ASP A 187 9.43 -40.80 -10.11
N HIS A 188 9.06 -40.16 -8.99
CA HIS A 188 9.92 -39.96 -7.82
C HIS A 188 11.29 -39.35 -8.18
N ALA A 189 11.33 -38.59 -9.28
CA ALA A 189 12.57 -38.06 -9.82
C ALA A 189 13.09 -36.92 -8.93
N ALA A 190 14.39 -36.92 -8.66
CA ALA A 190 15.08 -35.80 -8.03
C ALA A 190 15.27 -34.68 -9.07
N VAL A 191 14.25 -33.82 -9.23
CA VAL A 191 14.35 -32.66 -10.14
C VAL A 191 15.24 -31.59 -9.49
N PRO A 192 16.37 -31.20 -10.11
CA PRO A 192 17.27 -30.18 -9.59
C PRO A 192 16.51 -28.89 -9.22
N SER A 193 16.90 -28.24 -8.13
CA SER A 193 16.33 -26.93 -7.78
C SER A 193 16.51 -25.98 -8.97
N PRO A 194 15.43 -25.32 -9.44
CA PRO A 194 15.54 -24.41 -10.57
C PRO A 194 16.63 -23.37 -10.29
N GLN A 195 17.58 -23.26 -11.21
CA GLN A 195 18.64 -22.26 -11.11
C GLN A 195 17.99 -20.88 -11.25
N ILE A 196 18.13 -20.04 -10.21
CA ILE A 196 17.65 -18.66 -10.23
C ILE A 196 18.48 -17.92 -11.29
N ARG A 197 17.94 -17.78 -12.49
CA ARG A 197 18.64 -17.16 -13.61
C ARG A 197 17.78 -16.08 -14.23
N GLU A 198 17.70 -14.98 -13.50
CA GLU A 198 17.61 -13.59 -13.97
C GLU A 198 17.35 -12.70 -12.74
N GLU A 199 18.42 -12.14 -12.17
CA GLU A 199 18.28 -11.09 -11.16
C GLU A 199 17.89 -9.80 -11.89
N ALA A 200 16.70 -9.29 -11.61
CA ALA A 200 16.29 -7.99 -12.12
C ALA A 200 17.35 -6.93 -11.77
N PRO A 201 17.73 -6.05 -12.72
CA PRO A 201 18.78 -5.08 -12.49
C PRO A 201 18.42 -4.15 -11.34
N LEU A 202 19.24 -4.14 -10.29
CA LEU A 202 19.00 -3.37 -9.07
C LEU A 202 19.14 -1.86 -9.27
N ALA A 203 20.03 -1.41 -10.14
CA ALA A 203 20.28 0.01 -10.39
C ALA A 203 19.00 0.80 -10.81
N PRO A 204 18.25 0.38 -11.85
CA PRO A 204 17.01 1.06 -12.21
C PRO A 204 15.93 0.97 -11.12
N ALA A 205 15.90 -0.13 -10.35
CA ALA A 205 14.98 -0.27 -9.23
C ALA A 205 15.30 0.73 -8.10
N LEU A 206 16.57 0.90 -7.73
CA LEU A 206 17.02 1.87 -6.73
C LEU A 206 16.69 3.30 -7.15
N TRP A 207 16.86 3.62 -8.44
CA TRP A 207 16.49 4.93 -8.99
C TRP A 207 14.97 5.18 -8.87
N ARG A 208 14.14 4.23 -9.29
CA ARG A 208 12.67 4.35 -9.21
C ARG A 208 12.18 4.42 -7.76
N GLY A 209 12.73 3.60 -6.86
CA GLY A 209 12.43 3.67 -5.43
C GLY A 209 12.84 5.01 -4.81
N GLY A 210 14.00 5.53 -5.22
CA GLY A 210 14.47 6.86 -4.83
C GLY A 210 13.53 7.97 -5.28
N ILE A 211 13.15 7.99 -6.56
CA ILE A 211 12.16 8.93 -7.11
C ILE A 211 10.83 8.82 -6.37
N SER A 212 10.34 7.61 -6.15
CA SER A 212 9.05 7.37 -5.50
C SER A 212 9.05 7.87 -4.06
N THR A 213 10.13 7.61 -3.33
CA THR A 213 10.29 8.07 -1.95
C THR A 213 10.41 9.60 -1.88
N ALA A 214 11.23 10.20 -2.76
CA ALA A 214 11.37 11.66 -2.83
C ALA A 214 10.06 12.32 -3.25
N GLY A 215 9.37 11.78 -4.26
CA GLY A 215 8.08 12.23 -4.74
C GLY A 215 7.00 12.13 -3.65
N ALA A 216 6.99 11.05 -2.86
CA ALA A 216 6.07 10.89 -1.74
C ALA A 216 6.29 11.96 -0.67
N LEU A 217 7.55 12.23 -0.30
CA LEU A 217 7.89 13.26 0.69
C LEU A 217 7.55 14.66 0.17
N LEU A 218 7.86 14.96 -1.09
CA LEU A 218 7.51 16.24 -1.73
C LEU A 218 6.00 16.44 -1.81
N LEU A 219 5.26 15.41 -2.22
CA LEU A 219 3.80 15.47 -2.33
C LEU A 219 3.15 15.62 -0.94
N ALA A 220 3.67 14.93 0.08
CA ALA A 220 3.23 15.09 1.46
C ALA A 220 3.51 16.50 1.99
N ALA A 221 4.74 16.99 1.81
CA ALA A 221 5.15 18.34 2.20
C ALA A 221 4.30 19.40 1.49
N PHE A 222 4.11 19.26 0.18
CA PHE A 222 3.23 20.11 -0.60
C PHE A 222 1.79 20.04 -0.10
N SER A 223 1.26 18.85 0.19
CA SER A 223 -0.11 18.72 0.69
C SER A 223 -0.32 19.35 2.07
N LEU A 224 0.70 19.36 2.93
CA LEU A 224 0.65 20.02 4.24
C LEU A 224 0.83 21.53 4.10
N ALA A 225 1.73 21.96 3.23
CA ALA A 225 2.09 23.37 3.04
C ALA A 225 1.10 24.13 2.15
N ARG A 226 0.38 23.47 1.22
CA ARG A 226 -0.48 24.12 0.22
C ARG A 226 -1.55 25.00 0.83
N ARG A 227 -2.15 24.59 1.96
CA ARG A 227 -3.20 25.38 2.63
C ARG A 227 -2.63 26.62 3.32
N ARG A 228 -1.36 26.57 3.76
CA ARG A 228 -0.64 27.71 4.35
C ARG A 228 -0.13 28.69 3.29
N LEU A 229 0.34 28.17 2.15
CA LEU A 229 0.87 28.98 1.04
C LEU A 229 -0.22 29.54 0.13
N PHE A 230 -1.27 28.78 -0.16
CA PHE A 230 -2.33 29.17 -1.06
C PHE A 230 -3.63 29.40 -0.28
N ARG A 231 -3.87 30.66 0.13
CA ARG A 231 -5.14 31.17 0.68
C ARG A 231 -6.29 31.18 -0.38
N ARG A 232 -6.23 30.36 -1.42
CA ARG A 232 -7.20 30.30 -2.53
C ARG A 232 -8.11 29.09 -2.38
N GLN A 233 -9.17 29.29 -1.59
CA GLN A 233 -10.30 28.39 -1.32
C GLN A 233 -11.05 27.89 -2.58
N ARG A 234 -10.78 28.48 -3.76
CA ARG A 234 -11.53 28.26 -5.00
C ARG A 234 -11.30 26.87 -5.64
N TRP A 235 -10.10 26.29 -5.48
CA TRP A 235 -9.77 24.97 -6.06
C TRP A 235 -10.29 23.83 -5.19
N GLU A 236 -10.28 24.01 -3.87
CA GLU A 236 -10.83 23.02 -2.94
C GLU A 236 -12.33 22.85 -3.14
N ASN A 237 -13.05 23.96 -3.32
CA ASN A 237 -14.48 23.93 -3.60
C ASN A 237 -14.78 23.26 -4.95
N ALA A 238 -14.00 23.56 -6.00
CA ALA A 238 -14.18 22.92 -7.30
C ALA A 238 -13.97 21.40 -7.25
N PHE A 239 -12.92 20.95 -6.55
CA PHE A 239 -12.65 19.52 -6.39
C PHE A 239 -13.70 18.84 -5.50
N ALA A 240 -14.13 19.49 -4.40
CA ALA A 240 -15.18 18.98 -3.53
C ALA A 240 -16.51 18.84 -4.28
N THR A 241 -16.87 19.80 -5.12
CA THR A 241 -18.06 19.75 -5.97
C THR A 241 -17.96 18.66 -7.03
N ALA A 242 -16.80 18.51 -7.68
CA ALA A 242 -16.57 17.45 -8.65
C ALA A 242 -16.62 16.05 -8.02
N MET A 243 -16.17 15.90 -6.77
CA MET A 243 -16.20 14.64 -6.03
C MET A 243 -17.53 14.36 -5.32
N HIS A 244 -18.42 15.34 -5.23
CA HIS A 244 -19.73 15.19 -4.60
C HIS A 244 -20.58 14.06 -5.22
N PRO A 245 -20.70 13.90 -6.56
CA PRO A 245 -21.39 12.75 -7.14
C PRO A 245 -20.69 11.42 -6.83
N LEU A 246 -19.35 11.38 -6.84
CA LEU A 246 -18.60 10.17 -6.46
C LEU A 246 -18.79 9.80 -4.98
N ARG A 247 -18.85 10.79 -4.08
CA ARG A 247 -19.13 10.54 -2.66
C ARG A 247 -20.54 9.99 -2.44
N ARG A 248 -21.52 10.41 -3.24
CA ARG A 248 -22.88 9.84 -3.20
C ARG A 248 -22.94 8.40 -3.67
N LEU A 249 -22.02 7.98 -4.55
CA LEU A 249 -21.89 6.58 -4.98
C LEU A 249 -21.18 5.70 -3.93
N HIS A 250 -20.48 6.29 -2.96
CA HIS A 250 -19.91 5.61 -1.79
C HIS A 250 -20.83 5.82 -0.58
N SER A 251 -21.82 4.93 -0.41
CA SER A 251 -22.73 4.95 0.74
C SER A 251 -22.03 4.73 2.09
N GLY A 252 -20.76 4.29 2.08
CA GLY A 252 -20.01 3.89 3.26
C GLY A 252 -20.42 2.51 3.80
N LEU A 253 -21.43 1.87 3.19
CA LEU A 253 -21.84 0.51 3.53
C LEU A 253 -20.87 -0.50 2.89
N ILE A 254 -20.38 -1.44 3.70
CA ILE A 254 -19.46 -2.50 3.26
C ILE A 254 -20.06 -3.29 2.08
N GLY A 255 -21.38 -3.47 2.05
CA GLY A 255 -22.10 -4.17 0.98
C GLY A 255 -21.91 -3.53 -0.41
N ASP A 256 -21.96 -2.21 -0.52
CA ASP A 256 -21.81 -1.53 -1.81
C ASP A 256 -20.40 -1.68 -2.38
N TYR A 257 -19.38 -1.71 -1.52
CA TYR A 257 -18.02 -1.99 -1.94
C TYR A 257 -17.87 -3.41 -2.49
N VAL A 258 -18.54 -4.40 -1.89
CA VAL A 258 -18.53 -5.78 -2.38
C VAL A 258 -19.23 -5.88 -3.74
N VAL A 259 -20.35 -5.18 -3.93
CA VAL A 259 -21.09 -5.12 -5.20
C VAL A 259 -20.25 -4.49 -6.31
N TRP A 260 -19.61 -3.34 -6.05
CA TRP A 260 -18.73 -2.70 -7.04
C TRP A 260 -17.51 -3.56 -7.37
N LEU A 261 -16.95 -4.26 -6.38
CA LEU A 261 -15.83 -5.17 -6.60
C LEU A 261 -16.26 -6.38 -7.45
N THR A 262 -17.39 -7.01 -7.15
CA THR A 262 -17.91 -8.13 -7.95
C THR A 262 -18.27 -7.69 -9.37
N PHE A 263 -18.90 -6.54 -9.52
CA PHE A 263 -19.20 -5.95 -10.83
C PHE A 263 -17.91 -5.70 -11.63
N GLY A 264 -16.90 -5.07 -11.02
CA GLY A 264 -15.62 -4.81 -11.66
C GLY A 264 -14.88 -6.09 -12.09
N VAL A 265 -14.86 -7.11 -11.22
CA VAL A 265 -14.27 -8.42 -11.54
C VAL A 265 -15.01 -9.12 -12.68
N ALA A 266 -16.35 -9.10 -12.66
CA ALA A 266 -17.17 -9.68 -13.71
C ALA A 266 -16.97 -8.97 -15.05
N ALA A 267 -16.99 -7.63 -15.07
CA ALA A 267 -16.76 -6.84 -16.27
C ALA A 267 -15.36 -7.07 -16.85
N PHE A 268 -14.34 -7.14 -16.00
CA PHE A 268 -12.97 -7.48 -16.41
C PHE A 268 -12.89 -8.89 -17.00
N GLY A 269 -13.53 -9.88 -16.38
CA GLY A 269 -13.61 -11.25 -16.89
C GLY A 269 -14.26 -11.32 -18.28
N VAL A 270 -15.36 -10.58 -18.49
CA VAL A 270 -16.03 -10.48 -19.80
C VAL A 270 -15.12 -9.84 -20.85
N LEU A 271 -14.39 -8.78 -20.48
CA LEU A 271 -13.43 -8.13 -21.37
C LEU A 271 -12.29 -9.08 -21.77
N CYS A 272 -11.72 -9.81 -20.82
CA CYS A 272 -10.68 -10.81 -21.09
C CYS A 272 -11.20 -11.93 -21.98
N PHE A 273 -12.41 -12.43 -21.73
CA PHE A 273 -13.05 -13.43 -22.59
C PHE A 273 -13.18 -12.95 -24.04
N TRP A 274 -13.52 -11.67 -24.23
CA TRP A 274 -13.60 -11.07 -25.55
C TRP A 274 -12.24 -10.84 -26.23
N LEU A 275 -11.18 -10.59 -25.47
CA LEU A 275 -9.83 -10.37 -26.01
C LEU A 275 -9.09 -11.66 -26.36
N ILE A 276 -9.45 -12.79 -25.74
CA ILE A 276 -8.81 -14.10 -25.95
C ILE A 276 -9.47 -14.88 -27.11
N ARG A 277 -10.66 -14.43 -27.56
CA ARG A 277 -11.42 -15.06 -28.63
C ARG A 277 -11.09 -14.45 -29.99
#